data_AF-A0A3N5G0W6-F1
#
_entry.id   AF-A0A3N5G0W6-F1
#
_cell.length_a   1.000
_cell.length_b   1.000
_cell.length_c   1.000
_cell.angle_alpha   90.00
_cell.angle_beta   90.00
_cell.angle_gamma   90.00
#
_symmetry.space_group_name_H-M   'P 1'
#
loop_
_entity.id
_entity.type
_entity.pdbx_description
1 polymer ?
#
loop_
_entity_poly.entity_id
_entity_poly.type
_entity_poly.pdbx_seq_one_letter_code
_entity_poly.pdbx_strand_id
1 'polypeptide(L)'
;FALLRRLSGDQELAADLTQETYRKAWDALPGFDRRCQFSTWLYRIAYTTFLNHLRRPRRLVPLEEKHESAVADPAPSLEEAVGQIVAGDRLRRAVTSLPDELRFTVTALFWGDLPVKEIARHEGVTTVAIRKRLKKALRLLAVALEEDVR
;
A
#
# COMPACT_ATOMS: atom_id res chain seq x y z
N PHE A 1 -7.49 3.29 5.94
CA PHE A 1 -6.69 4.53 6.01
C PHE A 1 -5.17 4.29 6.00
N ALA A 2 -4.54 3.74 7.05
CA ALA A 2 -3.06 3.66 7.16
C ALA A 2 -2.36 3.00 5.95
N LEU A 3 -2.86 1.85 5.48
CA LEU A 3 -2.39 1.18 4.25
C LEU A 3 -2.43 2.11 3.04
N LEU A 4 -3.57 2.76 2.81
CA LEU A 4 -3.82 3.62 1.66
C LEU A 4 -2.97 4.89 1.72
N ARG A 5 -2.74 5.44 2.92
CA ARG A 5 -1.81 6.56 3.13
C ARG A 5 -0.37 6.17 2.79
N ARG A 6 0.08 4.99 3.23
CA ARG A 6 1.42 4.47 2.89
C ARG A 6 1.57 4.20 1.39
N LEU A 7 0.54 3.68 0.74
CA LEU A 7 0.55 3.34 -0.68
C LEU A 7 0.47 4.57 -1.60
N SER A 8 -0.39 5.54 -1.28
CA SER A 8 -0.60 6.75 -2.10
C SER A 8 0.43 7.83 -1.84
N GLY A 9 0.89 7.98 -0.60
CA GLY A 9 1.69 9.13 -0.18
C GLY A 9 0.89 10.44 -0.11
N ASP A 10 -0.43 10.39 -0.26
CA ASP A 10 -1.33 11.54 -0.34
C ASP A 10 -2.49 11.33 0.65
N GLN A 11 -2.69 12.28 1.55
CA GLN A 11 -3.71 12.19 2.59
C GLN A 11 -5.14 12.31 2.04
N GLU A 12 -5.39 13.21 1.10
CA GLU A 12 -6.71 13.41 0.50
C GLU A 12 -7.08 12.16 -0.31
N LEU A 13 -6.17 11.70 -1.16
CA LEU A 13 -6.37 10.47 -1.93
C LEU A 13 -6.56 9.25 -1.03
N ALA A 14 -5.81 9.14 0.07
CA ALA A 14 -5.99 8.05 1.02
C ALA A 14 -7.36 8.07 1.71
N ALA A 15 -7.91 9.26 1.98
CA ALA A 15 -9.25 9.42 2.54
C ALA A 15 -10.31 8.96 1.53
N ASP A 16 -10.22 9.42 0.27
CA ASP A 16 -11.12 9.05 -0.82
C ASP A 16 -11.13 7.53 -1.07
N LEU A 17 -9.95 6.94 -1.19
CA LEU A 17 -9.81 5.49 -1.38
C LEU A 17 -10.32 4.72 -0.16
N THR A 18 -10.21 5.28 1.05
CA THR A 18 -10.74 4.65 2.27
C THR A 18 -12.27 4.63 2.22
N GLN A 19 -12.91 5.73 1.85
CA GLN A 19 -14.36 5.78 1.70
C GLN A 19 -14.86 4.79 0.65
N GLU A 20 -14.23 4.78 -0.52
CA GLU A 20 -14.56 3.84 -1.61
C GLU A 20 -14.35 2.37 -1.19
N THR A 21 -13.33 2.10 -0.36
CA THR A 21 -13.09 0.78 0.21
C THR A 21 -14.24 0.34 1.11
N TYR A 22 -14.68 1.20 2.04
CA TYR A 22 -15.78 0.86 2.94
C TYR A 22 -17.10 0.70 2.20
N ARG A 23 -17.37 1.54 1.18
CA ARG A 23 -18.54 1.39 0.32
C ARG A 23 -18.56 0.01 -0.36
N LYS A 24 -17.46 -0.38 -1.02
CA LYS A 24 -17.34 -1.71 -1.64
C LYS A 24 -17.43 -2.85 -0.62
N ALA A 25 -16.85 -2.67 0.57
CA ALA A 25 -16.94 -3.65 1.63
C ALA A 25 -18.38 -3.81 2.09
N TRP A 26 -19.14 -2.73 2.25
CA TRP A 26 -20.55 -2.79 2.59
C TRP A 26 -21.36 -3.56 1.54
N ASP A 27 -21.17 -3.24 0.26
CA ASP A 27 -21.85 -3.90 -0.86
C ASP A 27 -21.50 -5.41 -0.94
N ALA A 28 -20.25 -5.77 -0.65
CA ALA A 28 -19.78 -7.16 -0.72
C ALA A 28 -19.99 -7.97 0.56
N LEU A 29 -20.35 -7.32 1.68
CA LEU A 29 -20.48 -7.95 3.00
C LEU A 29 -21.45 -9.13 3.03
N PRO A 30 -22.63 -9.10 2.36
CA PRO A 30 -23.53 -10.26 2.33
C PRO A 30 -22.91 -11.53 1.74
N GLY A 31 -21.90 -11.39 0.87
CA GLY A 31 -21.18 -12.50 0.25
C GLY A 31 -19.94 -12.96 1.03
N PHE A 32 -19.63 -12.36 2.18
CA PHE A 32 -18.46 -12.73 2.96
C PHE A 32 -18.66 -14.07 3.69
N ASP A 33 -18.02 -15.12 3.16
CA ASP A 33 -18.18 -16.51 3.59
C ASP A 33 -17.19 -17.00 4.67
N ARG A 34 -16.40 -16.08 5.25
CA ARG A 34 -15.43 -16.36 6.33
C ARG A 34 -14.34 -17.37 5.96
N ARG A 35 -14.05 -17.58 4.67
CA ARG A 35 -12.86 -18.34 4.24
C ARG A 35 -11.53 -17.69 4.61
N CYS A 36 -11.52 -16.42 5.02
CA CYS A 36 -10.37 -15.73 5.59
C CYS A 36 -10.81 -14.82 6.76
N GLN A 37 -9.84 -14.29 7.52
CA GLN A 37 -10.14 -13.27 8.52
C GLN A 37 -10.77 -12.03 7.86
N PHE A 38 -11.70 -11.36 8.56
CA PHE A 38 -12.33 -10.14 8.06
C PHE A 38 -11.31 -9.05 7.69
N SER A 39 -10.24 -8.91 8.49
CA SER A 39 -9.11 -8.01 8.21
C SER A 39 -8.42 -8.34 6.88
N THR A 40 -8.23 -9.63 6.58
CA THR A 40 -7.61 -10.09 5.32
C THR A 40 -8.52 -9.76 4.13
N TRP A 41 -9.82 -9.99 4.28
CA TRP A 41 -10.82 -9.66 3.27
C TRP A 41 -10.89 -8.16 3.00
N LEU A 42 -11.00 -7.33 4.05
CA LEU A 42 -11.05 -5.87 3.94
C LEU A 42 -9.74 -5.31 3.36
N TYR A 43 -8.60 -5.88 3.75
CA TYR A 43 -7.30 -5.54 3.19
C TYR A 43 -7.28 -5.69 1.66
N ARG A 44 -7.85 -6.79 1.13
CA ARG A 44 -7.92 -6.99 -0.33
C ARG A 44 -8.79 -5.95 -1.01
N ILE A 45 -9.93 -5.59 -0.44
CA ILE A 45 -10.81 -4.56 -1.00
C ILE A 45 -10.05 -3.23 -1.08
N ALA A 46 -9.33 -2.87 -0.02
CA ALA A 46 -8.51 -1.66 0.02
C ALA A 46 -7.40 -1.70 -1.04
N TYR A 47 -6.63 -2.78 -1.07
CA TYR A 47 -5.51 -2.94 -1.99
C TYR A 47 -5.96 -2.94 -3.46
N THR A 48 -7.04 -3.66 -3.79
CA THR A 48 -7.60 -3.69 -5.15
C THR A 48 -8.16 -2.34 -5.55
N THR A 49 -8.78 -1.61 -4.60
CA THR A 49 -9.26 -0.24 -4.84
C THR A 49 -8.11 0.71 -5.17
N PHE A 50 -6.99 0.61 -4.45
CA PHE A 50 -5.77 1.34 -4.78
C PHE A 50 -5.18 0.95 -6.15
N LEU A 51 -5.08 -0.34 -6.47
CA LEU A 51 -4.58 -0.78 -7.78
C LEU A 51 -5.45 -0.27 -8.94
N ASN A 52 -6.78 -0.31 -8.76
CA ASN A 52 -7.70 0.22 -9.75
C ASN A 52 -7.55 1.73 -9.91
N HIS A 53 -7.22 2.46 -8.85
CA HIS A 53 -6.88 3.88 -8.95
C HIS A 53 -5.59 4.10 -9.74
N LEU A 54 -4.51 3.34 -9.46
CA LEU A 54 -3.24 3.44 -10.19
C LEU A 54 -3.36 3.14 -11.69
N ARG A 55 -4.24 2.20 -12.07
CA ARG A 55 -4.45 1.79 -13.46
C ARG A 55 -5.31 2.76 -14.25
N ARG A 56 -5.99 3.73 -13.61
CA ARG A 56 -6.77 4.74 -14.33
C ARG A 56 -5.81 5.67 -15.07
N PRO A 57 -6.01 5.88 -16.39
CA PRO A 57 -5.23 6.88 -17.11
C PRO A 57 -5.43 8.23 -16.42
N ARG A 58 -4.33 8.88 -16.01
CA ARG A 58 -4.37 10.24 -15.49
C ARG A 58 -4.96 11.11 -16.59
N ARG A 59 -6.22 11.52 -16.46
CA ARG A 59 -6.66 12.75 -17.13
C ARG A 59 -5.77 13.84 -16.57
N LEU A 60 -4.94 14.43 -17.43
CA LEU A 60 -4.17 15.62 -17.10
C LEU A 60 -5.20 16.72 -16.80
N VAL A 61 -5.55 16.87 -15.53
CA VAL A 61 -6.23 18.07 -15.06
C VAL A 61 -5.11 19.09 -14.81
N PRO A 62 -5.20 20.32 -15.35
CA PRO A 62 -4.23 21.37 -15.04
C PRO A 62 -4.09 21.51 -13.52
N LEU A 63 -2.86 21.57 -13.01
CA LEU A 63 -2.60 21.89 -11.61
C LEU A 63 -3.17 23.27 -11.32
N GLU A 64 -4.21 23.36 -10.49
CA GLU A 64 -4.35 24.51 -9.60
C GLU A 64 -3.33 24.31 -8.48
N GLU A 65 -2.49 25.31 -8.25
CA GLU A 65 -1.52 25.36 -7.16
C GLU A 65 -2.27 25.30 -5.82
N LYS A 66 -2.52 24.09 -5.33
CA LYS A 66 -3.00 23.87 -3.97
C LYS A 66 -1.79 24.06 -3.05
N HIS A 67 -1.72 25.21 -2.41
CA HIS A 67 -0.82 25.43 -1.29
C HIS A 67 -1.07 24.33 -0.24
N GLU A 68 -0.07 23.48 -0.03
CA GLU A 68 -0.07 22.53 1.08
C GLU A 68 -0.09 23.32 2.40
N SER A 69 -1.25 23.33 3.06
CA SER A 69 -1.32 23.73 4.47
C SER A 69 -0.63 22.64 5.29
N ALA A 70 0.63 22.87 5.63
CA ALA A 70 1.36 22.11 6.63
C ALA A 70 0.59 22.20 7.97
N VAL A 71 -0.11 21.12 8.34
CA VAL A 71 -0.61 20.95 9.69
C VAL A 71 0.58 20.51 10.55
N ALA A 72 1.14 21.48 11.27
CA ALA A 72 2.16 21.24 12.26
C ALA A 72 1.54 20.52 13.47
N ASP A 73 1.87 19.24 13.63
CA ASP A 73 1.87 18.56 14.93
C ASP A 73 3.33 18.44 15.41
N PRO A 74 3.59 18.41 16.74
CA PRO A 74 4.91 18.67 17.30
C PRO A 74 5.87 17.56 16.91
N ALA A 75 6.80 17.90 16.03
CA ALA A 75 7.73 16.98 15.41
C ALA A 75 9.19 17.25 15.84
N PRO A 76 10.06 16.23 15.71
CA PRO A 76 11.52 16.32 15.80
C PRO A 76 12.12 17.44 14.93
N SER A 77 13.43 17.67 15.03
CA SER A 77 14.12 18.72 14.28
C SER A 77 13.77 18.67 12.77
N LEU A 78 13.68 19.84 12.14
CA LEU A 78 13.24 19.99 10.74
C LEU A 78 14.02 19.08 9.77
N GLU A 79 15.31 18.85 10.04
CA GLU A 79 16.18 17.96 9.25
C GLU A 79 15.82 16.48 9.41
N GLU A 80 15.48 16.02 10.62
CA GLU A 80 15.02 14.65 10.87
C GLU A 80 13.66 14.38 10.24
N ALA A 81 12.74 15.36 10.29
CA ALA A 81 11.44 15.27 9.65
C ALA A 81 11.55 15.16 8.12
N VAL A 82 12.39 16.00 7.51
CA VAL A 82 12.67 15.95 6.05
C VAL A 82 13.35 14.63 5.67
N GLY A 83 14.32 14.15 6.47
CA GLY A 83 14.97 12.86 6.25
C GLY A 83 13.98 11.68 6.28
N GLN A 84 13.03 11.67 7.22
CA GLN A 84 12.00 10.64 7.30
C GLN A 84 11.01 10.70 6.13
N ILE A 85 10.64 11.89 5.67
CA ILE A 85 9.76 12.08 4.49
C ILE A 85 10.44 11.52 3.23
N VAL A 86 11.70 11.89 2.99
CA VAL A 86 12.47 11.41 1.83
C VAL A 86 12.66 9.90 1.86
N ALA A 87 13.02 9.33 3.01
CA ALA A 87 13.17 7.88 3.17
C ALA A 87 11.83 7.14 2.94
N GLY A 88 10.72 7.70 3.45
CA GLY A 88 9.37 7.17 3.25
C GLY A 88 8.92 7.22 1.79
N ASP A 89 9.26 8.29 1.06
CA ASP A 89 8.96 8.44 -0.35
C ASP A 89 9.69 7.40 -1.21
N ARG A 90 10.99 7.23 -0.99
CA ARG A 90 11.82 6.23 -1.67
C ARG A 90 11.29 4.82 -1.46
N LEU A 91 11.00 4.45 -0.21
CA LEU A 91 10.44 3.13 0.10
C LEU A 91 9.07 2.94 -0.56
N ARG A 92 8.20 3.95 -0.55
CA ARG A 92 6.91 3.89 -1.23
C ARG A 92 7.09 3.62 -2.72
N ARG A 93 7.93 4.40 -3.41
CA ARG A 93 8.20 4.24 -4.85
C ARG A 93 8.71 2.84 -5.17
N ALA A 94 9.72 2.37 -4.42
CA ALA A 94 10.28 1.03 -4.58
C ALA A 94 9.23 -0.08 -4.37
N VAL A 95 8.35 0.05 -3.37
CA VAL A 95 7.26 -0.92 -3.16
C VAL A 95 6.23 -0.85 -4.28
N THR A 96 5.88 0.35 -4.75
CA THR A 96 4.91 0.52 -5.84
C THR A 96 5.42 0.04 -7.19
N SER A 97 6.73 0.01 -7.44
CA SER A 97 7.32 -0.48 -8.69
C SER A 97 7.43 -2.01 -8.75
N LEU A 98 7.27 -2.72 -7.63
CA LEU A 98 7.26 -4.18 -7.60
C LEU A 98 6.14 -4.77 -8.48
N PRO A 99 6.37 -5.93 -9.13
CA PRO A 99 5.32 -6.71 -9.77
C PRO A 99 4.15 -6.98 -8.81
N ASP A 100 2.92 -6.97 -9.35
CA ASP A 100 1.67 -7.00 -8.57
C ASP A 100 1.64 -8.09 -7.47
N GLU A 101 2.06 -9.31 -7.78
CA GLU A 101 2.11 -10.43 -6.81
C GLU A 101 3.09 -10.20 -5.66
N LEU A 102 4.26 -9.61 -5.98
CA LEU A 102 5.31 -9.34 -5.00
C LEU A 102 4.91 -8.16 -4.12
N ARG A 103 4.36 -7.11 -4.73
CA ARG A 103 3.84 -5.95 -4.03
C ARG A 103 2.75 -6.36 -3.05
N PHE A 104 1.75 -7.12 -3.50
CA PHE A 104 0.68 -7.60 -2.62
C PHE A 104 1.24 -8.40 -1.45
N THR A 105 2.16 -9.32 -1.70
CA THR A 105 2.73 -10.17 -0.65
C THR A 105 3.47 -9.34 0.41
N VAL A 106 4.28 -8.37 -0.01
CA VAL A 106 5.02 -7.47 0.90
C VAL A 106 4.07 -6.58 1.67
N THR A 107 3.15 -5.90 0.99
CA THR A 107 2.25 -4.95 1.65
C THR A 107 1.26 -5.65 2.57
N ALA A 108 0.80 -6.86 2.21
CA ALA A 108 -0.11 -7.65 3.04
C ALA A 108 0.57 -8.04 4.36
N LEU A 109 1.83 -8.50 4.29
CA LEU A 109 2.57 -8.92 5.46
C LEU A 109 2.98 -7.74 6.35
N PHE A 110 3.63 -6.73 5.78
CA PHE A 110 4.28 -5.67 6.56
C PHE A 110 3.39 -4.47 6.89
N TRP A 111 2.35 -4.22 6.09
CA TRP A 111 1.44 -3.07 6.31
C TRP A 111 0.02 -3.49 6.66
N GLY A 112 -0.37 -4.71 6.28
CA GLY A 112 -1.66 -5.28 6.66
C GLY A 112 -1.61 -6.15 7.91
N ASP A 113 -0.41 -6.52 8.38
CA ASP A 113 -0.20 -7.49 9.48
C ASP A 113 -0.91 -8.84 9.22
N LEU A 114 -1.05 -9.22 7.94
CA LEU A 114 -1.68 -10.48 7.55
C LEU A 114 -0.72 -11.66 7.79
N PRO A 115 -1.16 -12.73 8.47
CA PRO A 115 -0.35 -13.93 8.64
C PRO A 115 -0.02 -14.58 7.29
N VAL A 116 1.20 -15.11 7.16
CA VAL A 116 1.65 -15.83 5.94
C VAL A 116 0.67 -16.93 5.51
N LYS A 117 0.04 -17.63 6.47
CA LYS A 117 -0.97 -18.65 6.21
C LYS A 117 -2.25 -18.07 5.58
N GLU A 118 -2.68 -16.89 6.03
CA GLU A 118 -3.84 -16.19 5.47
C GLU A 118 -3.56 -15.74 4.05
N ILE A 119 -2.40 -15.11 3.81
CA ILE A 119 -1.98 -14.69 2.47
C ILE A 119 -1.93 -15.88 1.52
N ALA A 120 -1.32 -17.00 1.96
CA ALA A 120 -1.22 -18.22 1.16
C ALA A 120 -2.59 -18.80 0.79
N ARG A 121 -3.48 -18.97 1.79
CA ARG A 121 -4.86 -19.45 1.60
C ARG A 121 -5.63 -18.57 0.62
N HIS A 122 -5.50 -17.27 0.81
CA HIS A 122 -6.20 -16.27 0.03
C HIS A 122 -5.72 -16.18 -1.42
N GLU A 123 -4.42 -16.34 -1.66
CA GLU A 123 -3.80 -16.35 -2.99
C GLU A 123 -3.93 -17.71 -3.69
N GLY A 124 -4.41 -18.75 -3.00
CA GLY A 124 -4.49 -20.11 -3.55
C GLY A 124 -3.11 -20.75 -3.76
N VAL A 125 -2.09 -20.33 -3.01
CA VAL A 125 -0.70 -20.81 -3.13
C VAL A 125 -0.18 -21.37 -1.80
N THR A 126 0.96 -22.06 -1.85
CA THR A 126 1.58 -22.61 -0.63
C THR A 126 2.27 -21.53 0.19
N THR A 127 2.38 -21.74 1.50
CA THR A 127 3.18 -20.86 2.39
C THR A 127 4.65 -20.79 1.96
N VAL A 128 5.18 -21.87 1.35
CA VAL A 128 6.51 -21.91 0.75
C VAL A 128 6.61 -20.96 -0.44
N ALA A 129 5.59 -20.90 -1.31
CA ALA A 129 5.54 -19.96 -2.42
C ALA A 129 5.51 -18.50 -1.92
N ILE A 130 4.74 -18.20 -0.87
CA ILE A 130 4.73 -16.87 -0.23
C ILE A 130 6.12 -16.49 0.30
N ARG A 131 6.82 -17.39 1.00
CA ARG A 131 8.19 -17.13 1.48
C ARG A 131 9.17 -16.89 0.33
N LYS A 132 9.05 -17.62 -0.79
CA LYS A 132 9.85 -17.39 -1.99
C LYS A 132 9.56 -16.02 -2.62
N ARG A 133 8.28 -15.64 -2.72
CA ARG A 133 7.86 -14.30 -3.19
C ARG A 133 8.45 -13.20 -2.30
N LEU A 134 8.37 -13.34 -0.98
CA LEU A 134 8.96 -12.40 -0.03
C LEU A 134 10.48 -12.25 -0.23
N LYS A 135 11.21 -13.38 -0.32
CA LYS A 135 12.66 -13.34 -0.56
C LYS A 135 13.00 -12.63 -1.87
N LYS A 136 12.22 -12.88 -2.93
CA LYS A 136 12.40 -12.19 -4.22
C LYS A 136 12.10 -10.70 -4.12
N ALA A 137 11.00 -10.33 -3.46
CA ALA A 137 10.59 -8.95 -3.29
C ALA A 137 11.62 -8.14 -2.48
N LEU A 138 12.11 -8.68 -1.36
CA LEU A 138 13.13 -8.02 -0.54
C LEU A 138 14.45 -7.80 -1.31
N ARG A 139 14.85 -8.73 -2.18
CA ARG A 139 16.02 -8.53 -3.06
C ARG A 139 15.80 -7.39 -4.05
N LEU A 140 14.63 -7.32 -4.68
CA LEU A 140 14.31 -6.24 -5.63
C LEU A 140 14.23 -4.89 -4.92
N LEU A 141 13.67 -4.85 -3.71
CA LEU A 141 13.62 -3.63 -2.90
C LEU A 141 15.02 -3.18 -2.48
N ALA A 142 15.91 -4.10 -2.09
CA ALA A 142 17.29 -3.75 -1.77
C ALA A 142 18.00 -3.08 -2.96
N VAL A 143 17.91 -3.68 -4.15
CA VAL A 143 18.49 -3.11 -5.38
C VAL A 143 17.88 -1.74 -5.69
N ALA A 144 16.56 -1.61 -5.68
CA ALA A 144 15.89 -0.34 -5.99
C ALA A 144 16.25 0.78 -5.00
N LEU A 145 16.47 0.44 -3.72
CA LEU A 145 16.87 1.41 -2.70
C LEU A 145 18.36 1.76 -2.77
N GLU A 146 19.22 0.86 -3.25
CA GLU A 146 20.65 1.13 -3.49
C GLU A 146 20.86 2.01 -4.73
N GLU A 147 20.07 1.81 -5.79
CA GLU A 147 20.14 2.62 -7.02
C GLU A 147 19.68 4.07 -6.79
N ASP A 148 18.66 4.30 -5.95
CA ASP A 148 18.13 5.66 -5.63
C ASP A 148 19.06 6.44 -4.66
N VAL A 149 20.17 5.84 -4.20
CA VAL A 149 21.20 6.48 -3.36
C VAL A 149 22.42 6.95 -4.17
N ARG A 150 22.60 6.44 -5.39
CA ARG A 150 23.69 6.85 -6.32
C ARG A 150 23.26 8.00 -7.20
#